data_AF-A0A417EY66-F1
#
_entry.id   AF-A0A417EY66-F1
#
_cell.length_a   1.000
_cell.length_b   1.000
_cell.length_c   1.000
_cell.angle_alpha   90.00
_cell.angle_beta   90.00
_cell.angle_gamma   90.00
#
_symmetry.space_group_name_H-M   'P 1'
#
loop_
_entity.id
_entity.type
_entity.pdbx_description
1 polymer ?
#
loop_
_entity_poly.entity_id
_entity_poly.type
_entity_poly.pdbx_seq_one_letter_code
_entity_poly.pdbx_strand_id
1 'polypeptide(L)' 'MVEKKKLIHEPYNKFKGFMRENGIIYSHIAELLGVTPTTVSQKVNGQSDFTVSEAELIMREYHTDIKIFLP' A
#
# COMPACT_ATOMS: atom_id res chain seq x y z
N MET A 1 9.06 24.64 7.55
CA MET A 1 8.38 23.42 8.04
C MET A 1 7.44 22.99 6.93
N VAL A 2 7.61 21.81 6.34
CA VAL A 2 6.67 21.32 5.31
C VAL A 2 5.40 20.92 6.04
N GLU A 3 4.26 21.52 5.71
CA GLU A 3 2.96 21.09 6.24
C GLU A 3 2.79 19.59 6.01
N LYS A 4 2.53 18.84 7.08
CA LYS A 4 2.16 17.43 6.94
C LYS A 4 0.84 17.39 6.17
N LYS A 5 0.86 16.78 4.98
CA LYS A 5 -0.38 16.47 4.24
C LYS A 5 -1.34 15.75 5.17
N LYS A 6 -2.60 16.21 5.19
CA LYS A 6 -3.68 15.57 5.95
C LYS A 6 -3.84 14.13 5.48
N LEU A 7 -3.80 13.19 6.42
CA LEU A 7 -4.06 11.79 6.14
C LEU A 7 -5.56 11.58 5.92
N ILE A 8 -5.91 10.71 4.97
CA ILE A 8 -7.29 10.29 4.73
C ILE A 8 -7.61 8.96 5.44
N HIS A 9 -6.58 8.16 5.77
CA HIS A 9 -6.68 6.97 6.61
C HIS A 9 -5.36 6.75 7.38
N GLU A 10 -5.39 5.89 8.41
CA GLU A 10 -4.18 5.49 9.14
C GLU A 10 -3.23 4.68 8.24
N PRO A 11 -1.89 4.85 8.36
CA PRO A 11 -0.95 4.08 7.56
C PRO A 11 -1.15 2.57 7.69
N TYR A 12 -1.07 1.85 6.57
CA TYR A 12 -1.22 0.39 6.55
C TYR A 12 0.02 -0.32 7.10
N ASN A 13 0.18 -0.30 8.42
CA ASN A 13 1.37 -0.83 9.09
C ASN A 13 1.49 -2.35 8.94
N LYS A 14 0.38 -3.09 8.93
CA LYS A 14 0.38 -4.54 8.64
C LYS A 14 0.86 -4.82 7.21
N PHE A 15 0.38 -4.06 6.23
CA PHE A 15 0.85 -4.18 4.85
C PHE A 15 2.35 -3.85 4.73
N LYS A 16 2.85 -2.82 5.41
CA LYS A 16 4.29 -2.54 5.47
C LYS A 16 5.10 -3.69 6.07
N GLY A 17 4.61 -4.31 7.14
CA GLY A 17 5.22 -5.49 7.76
C GLY A 17 5.28 -6.65 6.77
N PHE A 18 4.13 -6.98 6.16
CA PHE A 18 4.02 -8.01 5.13
C PHE A 18 5.00 -7.78 3.98
N MET A 19 5.09 -6.55 3.46
CA MET A 19 6.03 -6.20 2.40
C MET A 19 7.48 -6.47 2.83
N ARG A 20 7.86 -6.05 4.03
CA ARG A 20 9.21 -6.23 4.56
C ARG A 20 9.56 -7.70 4.74
N GLU A 21 8.64 -8.49 5.27
CA GLU A 21 8.82 -9.93 5.52
C GLU A 21 8.97 -10.74 4.22
N ASN A 22 8.35 -10.27 3.13
CA ASN A 22 8.35 -10.96 1.83
C ASN A 22 9.30 -10.34 0.80
N GLY A 23 10.15 -9.39 1.19
CA GLY A 23 11.09 -8.73 0.27
C GLY A 23 10.41 -7.90 -0.83
N ILE A 24 9.17 -7.45 -0.59
CA ILE A 24 8.39 -6.65 -1.53
C ILE A 24 8.74 -5.18 -1.34
N ILE A 25 9.10 -4.51 -2.44
CA ILE A 25 9.40 -3.07 -2.47
C ILE A 25 8.29 -2.31 -3.22
N TYR A 26 8.20 -1.00 -3.02
CA TYR A 26 7.13 -0.19 -3.65
C TYR A 26 7.10 -0.28 -5.17
N SER A 27 8.24 -0.52 -5.84
CA SER A 27 8.26 -0.69 -7.29
C SER A 27 7.55 -1.97 -7.77
N HIS A 28 7.58 -3.06 -6.99
CA HIS A 28 6.83 -4.27 -7.35
C HIS A 28 5.32 -4.01 -7.33
N ILE A 29 4.82 -3.34 -6.28
CA ILE A 29 3.41 -2.95 -6.19
C ILE A 29 3.05 -1.94 -7.29
N ALA A 30 3.96 -1.00 -7.59
CA ALA A 30 3.74 0.01 -8.61
C ALA A 30 3.59 -0.61 -10.00
N GLU A 31 4.45 -1.58 -10.33
CA GLU A 31 4.38 -2.36 -11.57
C GLU A 31 3.08 -3.15 -11.66
N LEU A 32 2.69 -3.85 -10.58
CA LEU A 32 1.42 -4.59 -10.51
C LEU A 32 0.19 -3.71 -10.77
N LEU A 33 0.18 -2.49 -10.21
CA LEU A 33 -0.98 -1.58 -10.29
C LEU A 33 -0.93 -0.62 -11.50
N GLY A 34 0.19 -0.59 -12.24
CA GLY A 34 0.38 0.37 -13.34
C GLY A 34 0.48 1.83 -12.86
N VAL A 35 1.08 2.07 -11.69
CA VAL A 35 1.24 3.40 -11.07
C VAL A 35 2.72 3.69 -10.74
N THR A 36 3.01 4.82 -10.10
CA THR A 36 4.37 5.15 -9.66
C THR A 36 4.67 4.60 -8.25
N PRO A 37 5.93 4.33 -7.89
CA PRO A 37 6.30 3.98 -6.51
C PRO A 37 5.92 5.06 -5.50
N THR A 38 5.91 6.33 -5.92
CA THR A 38 5.43 7.46 -5.11
C THR A 38 3.95 7.34 -4.82
N THR A 39 3.12 6.96 -5.79
CA THR A 39 1.69 6.70 -5.61
C THR A 39 1.46 5.59 -4.58
N VAL A 40 2.22 4.49 -4.67
CA VAL A 40 2.16 3.39 -3.68
C VAL A 40 2.54 3.89 -2.30
N SER A 41 3.64 4.65 -2.18
CA SER A 41 4.06 5.23 -0.90
C SER A 41 2.99 6.15 -0.31
N GLN A 42 2.31 6.95 -1.12
CA GLN A 42 1.20 7.80 -0.68
C GLN A 42 0.04 6.97 -0.14
N LYS A 43 -0.34 5.90 -0.83
CA LYS A 43 -1.41 4.97 -0.40
C LYS A 43 -1.05 4.26 0.91
N VAL A 44 0.14 3.68 0.96
CA VAL A 44 0.66 2.97 2.15
C VAL A 44 0.76 3.89 3.38
N ASN A 45 1.04 5.18 3.18
CA ASN A 45 1.21 6.16 4.24
C ASN A 45 -0.05 7.01 4.51
N GLY A 46 -1.21 6.67 3.95
CA GLY A 46 -2.49 7.31 4.28
C GLY A 46 -2.77 8.63 3.59
N GLN A 47 -1.98 9.02 2.58
CA GLN A 47 -2.16 10.28 1.84
C GLN A 47 -3.16 10.14 0.68
N SER A 48 -3.35 8.91 0.22
CA SER A 48 -4.39 8.43 -0.69
C SER A 48 -4.74 7.00 -0.27
N ASP A 49 -5.73 6.36 -0.89
CA ASP A 49 -6.17 5.01 -0.49
C ASP A 49 -6.05 4.02 -1.67
N PHE A 50 -5.93 2.73 -1.37
CA PHE A 50 -6.12 1.67 -2.35
C PHE A 50 -7.62 1.54 -2.66
N THR A 51 -7.95 1.46 -3.95
CA THR A 51 -9.27 1.00 -4.37
C THR A 51 -9.44 -0.47 -4.03
N VAL A 52 -10.69 -0.94 -3.94
CA VAL A 52 -10.98 -2.36 -3.69
C VAL A 52 -10.31 -3.24 -4.76
N SER A 53 -10.34 -2.85 -6.03
CA SER A 53 -9.70 -3.61 -7.11
C SER A 53 -8.18 -3.65 -7.02
N GLU A 54 -7.52 -2.58 -6.59
CA GLU A 54 -6.07 -2.59 -6.35
C GLU A 54 -5.72 -3.52 -5.17
N ALA A 55 -6.49 -3.47 -4.09
CA ALA A 55 -6.29 -4.37 -2.94
C ALA A 55 -6.51 -5.84 -3.34
N GLU A 56 -7.55 -6.14 -4.11
CA GLU A 56 -7.81 -7.48 -4.66
C GLU A 56 -6.66 -7.98 -5.53
N LEU A 57 -6.08 -7.11 -6.37
CA LEU A 57 -4.97 -7.48 -7.24
C LEU A 57 -3.71 -7.82 -6.41
N ILE A 58 -3.40 -7.01 -5.39
CA ILE A 58 -2.30 -7.29 -4.44
C ILE A 58 -2.54 -8.60 -3.70
N MET A 59 -3.76 -8.84 -3.22
CA MET A 59 -4.10 -10.07 -2.50
C MET A 59 -3.92 -11.32 -3.36
N ARG A 60 -4.31 -11.25 -4.64
CA ARG A 60 -4.15 -12.36 -5.59
C ARG A 60 -2.69 -12.63 -5.92
N GLU A 61 -1.92 -11.58 -6.22
CA GLU A 61 -0.50 -11.68 -6.59
C GLU A 61 0.35 -12.26 -5.46
N TYR A 62 0.12 -11.80 -4.23
CA TYR A 62 0.95 -12.18 -3.07
C TYR A 62 0.28 -13.21 -2.15
N HIS A 63 -0.79 -13.87 -2.60
CA HIS A 63 -1.50 -14.92 -1.87
C HIS A 63 -1.80 -14.58 -0.41
N THR A 64 -2.38 -13.40 -0.19
CA THR A 64 -2.63 -12.81 1.13
C THR A 64 -4.10 -12.40 1.29
N ASP A 65 -4.47 -11.96 2.49
CA ASP A 65 -5.85 -11.63 2.85
C ASP A 65 -6.04 -10.16 3.25
N ILE A 66 -7.30 -9.71 3.26
CA ILE A 66 -7.68 -8.30 3.47
C ILE A 66 -7.17 -7.72 4.79
N LYS A 67 -6.84 -8.55 5.78
CA LYS A 67 -6.34 -8.12 7.10
C LYS A 67 -5.04 -7.33 7.02
N ILE A 68 -4.26 -7.46 5.95
CA ILE A 68 -3.04 -6.65 5.77
C ILE A 68 -3.35 -5.16 5.59
N PHE A 69 -4.55 -4.82 5.12
CA PHE A 69 -5.04 -3.45 4.96
C PHE A 69 -5.87 -2.96 6.16
N LEU A 70 -6.02 -3.75 7.22
CA LEU A 70 -6.71 -3.30 8.43
C LEU A 70 -5.72 -2.60 9.37
N PRO A 71 -6.17 -1.59 10.15
CA PRO A 71 -5.35 -0.98 11.19
C PRO A 71 -4.85 -2.01 12.21
#